data_AF-A0A2D6BK12-F1
#
_entry.id   AF-A0A2D6BK12-F1
#
_cell.length_a   1.000
_cell.length_b   1.000
_cell.length_c   1.000
_cell.angle_alpha   90.00
_cell.angle_beta   90.00
_cell.angle_gamma   90.00
#
_symmetry.space_group_name_H-M   'P 1'
#
loop_
_entity.id
_entity.type
_entity.pdbx_description
1 polymer ?
#
loop_
_entity_poly.entity_id
_entity_poly.type
_entity_poly.pdbx_seq_one_letter_code
_entity_poly.pdbx_strand_id
1 'polypeptide(L)'
;NMSSLGGLLAVPHLSAYTSAKFAIEAFSEALYHELRGEPIDVVIMQPVAMRMDRPEVGSHLKPAQNLPADSATHRMIARMGQDSRESGLTPQAVAEEIQRVILLDKKPLRRPMDRAKALTWVKRLAPQAVIDRMIAGLLGG
;
A
#
# COMPACT_ATOMS: atom_id res chain seq x y z
N ASN A 1 -1.78 -0.61 12.88
CA ASN A 1 -2.74 -0.38 11.77
C ASN A 1 -2.15 -0.79 10.42
N MET A 2 -2.95 -1.43 9.57
CA MET A 2 -2.52 -1.93 8.26
C MET A 2 -2.86 -0.95 7.13
N SER A 3 -1.86 -0.20 6.67
CA SER A 3 -1.93 0.70 5.53
C SER A 3 -1.44 0.02 4.24
N SER A 4 -0.92 0.79 3.29
CA SER A 4 -0.45 0.39 1.97
C SER A 4 0.31 1.55 1.31
N LEU A 5 0.98 1.28 0.20
CA LEU A 5 1.40 2.31 -0.75
C LEU A 5 0.26 3.24 -1.18
N GLY A 6 -0.97 2.71 -1.23
CA GLY A 6 -2.18 3.48 -1.52
C GLY A 6 -2.56 4.50 -0.44
N GLY A 7 -1.94 4.47 0.75
CA GLY A 7 -2.04 5.53 1.75
C GLY A 7 -1.08 6.71 1.50
N LEU A 8 -0.22 6.57 0.49
CA LEU A 8 0.75 7.58 0.09
C LEU A 8 0.47 8.09 -1.32
N LEU A 9 0.03 7.26 -2.25
CA LEU A 9 -0.24 7.70 -3.62
C LEU A 9 -1.70 7.45 -4.00
N ALA A 10 -2.31 8.45 -4.63
CA ALA A 10 -3.58 8.28 -5.30
C ALA A 10 -3.34 7.53 -6.61
N VAL A 11 -3.90 6.32 -6.71
CA VAL A 11 -3.74 5.46 -7.88
C VAL A 11 -5.07 5.41 -8.62
N PRO A 12 -5.09 5.71 -9.93
CA PRO A 12 -6.29 5.60 -10.75
C PRO A 12 -6.94 4.21 -10.64
N HIS A 13 -8.26 4.14 -10.83
CA HIS A 13 -9.09 2.93 -10.67
C HIS A 13 -9.13 2.34 -9.24
N LEU A 14 -8.42 2.95 -8.29
CA LEU A 14 -8.37 2.54 -6.88
C LEU A 14 -8.79 3.67 -5.92
N SER A 15 -9.52 4.68 -6.40
CA SER A 15 -9.83 5.88 -5.62
C SER A 15 -10.47 5.59 -4.26
N ALA A 16 -11.45 4.68 -4.19
CA ALA A 16 -12.06 4.27 -2.93
C ALA A 16 -11.05 3.60 -1.99
N TYR A 17 -10.21 2.71 -2.53
CA TYR A 17 -9.16 2.02 -1.77
C TYR A 17 -8.10 2.99 -1.24
N THR A 18 -7.55 3.84 -2.11
CA THR A 18 -6.51 4.80 -1.70
C THR A 18 -7.09 5.82 -0.72
N SER A 19 -8.31 6.31 -0.93
CA SER A 19 -8.98 7.21 0.04
C SER A 19 -9.06 6.58 1.44
N ALA A 20 -9.48 5.32 1.54
CA ALA A 20 -9.52 4.61 2.82
C ALA A 20 -8.11 4.41 3.42
N LYS A 21 -7.09 4.12 2.60
CA LYS A 21 -5.71 3.97 3.09
C LYS A 21 -5.10 5.30 3.54
N PHE A 22 -5.39 6.41 2.87
CA PHE A 22 -5.02 7.75 3.33
C PHE A 22 -5.72 8.10 4.66
N ALA A 23 -7.01 7.75 4.80
CA ALA A 23 -7.73 7.96 6.05
C ALA A 23 -7.11 7.18 7.22
N ILE A 24 -6.70 5.92 6.98
CA ILE A 24 -5.99 5.12 7.99
C ILE A 24 -4.65 5.78 8.37
N GLU A 25 -3.88 6.31 7.42
CA GLU A 25 -2.64 7.03 7.71
C GLU A 25 -2.90 8.24 8.60
N ALA A 26 -3.83 9.10 8.21
CA ALA A 26 -4.16 10.32 8.93
C ALA A 26 -4.66 10.02 10.35
N PHE A 27 -5.60 9.09 10.49
CA PHE A 27 -6.13 8.66 11.78
C PHE A 27 -5.04 8.07 12.69
N SER A 28 -4.20 7.20 12.15
CA SER A 28 -3.16 6.53 12.94
C SER A 28 -2.03 7.48 13.35
N GLU A 29 -1.67 8.42 12.48
CA GLU A 29 -0.66 9.45 12.79
C GLU A 29 -1.16 10.43 13.84
N ALA A 30 -2.43 10.85 13.77
CA ALA A 30 -3.05 11.65 14.83
C ALA A 30 -2.98 10.92 16.18
N LEU A 31 -3.45 9.66 16.24
CA LEU A 31 -3.40 8.85 17.46
C LEU A 31 -1.98 8.66 17.99
N TYR A 32 -0.99 8.45 17.11
CA TYR A 32 0.41 8.34 17.52
C TYR A 32 0.91 9.59 18.25
N HIS A 33 0.45 10.77 17.83
CA HIS A 33 0.80 12.03 18.49
C HIS A 33 0.00 12.26 19.78
N GLU A 34 -1.30 11.96 19.75
CA GLU A 34 -2.20 12.11 20.92
C GLU A 34 -1.80 11.20 22.07
N LEU A 35 -1.33 9.97 21.78
CA LEU A 35 -0.92 8.99 22.78
C LEU A 35 0.55 9.10 23.20
N ARG A 36 1.26 10.16 22.82
CA ARG A 36 2.65 10.34 23.26
C ARG A 36 2.73 10.50 24.78
N GLY A 37 3.44 9.58 25.42
CA GLY A 37 3.61 9.54 26.88
C GLY A 37 2.69 8.54 27.57
N GLU A 38 1.71 8.00 26.86
CA GLU A 38 0.86 6.90 27.33
C GLU A 38 1.53 5.54 27.08
N PRO A 39 1.16 4.47 27.81
CA PRO A 39 1.70 3.12 27.62
C PRO A 39 1.11 2.41 26.37
N ILE A 40 0.74 3.16 25.34
CA ILE A 40 0.11 2.66 24.11
C ILE A 40 0.91 3.15 22.90
N ASP A 41 1.49 2.21 22.16
CA ASP A 41 2.17 2.50 20.90
C ASP A 41 1.24 2.38 19.69
N VAL A 42 1.40 3.29 18.73
CA VAL A 42 0.70 3.23 17.44
C VAL A 42 1.71 3.08 16.31
N VAL A 43 1.56 2.01 15.51
CA VAL A 43 2.41 1.76 14.35
C VAL A 43 1.59 1.53 13.09
N ILE A 44 2.03 2.13 12.00
CA ILE A 44 1.45 1.99 10.67
C ILE A 44 2.33 1.04 9.84
N MET A 45 1.81 -0.15 9.57
CA MET A 45 2.44 -1.13 8.69
C MET A 45 2.05 -0.84 7.24
N GLN A 46 3.02 -0.75 6.34
CA GLN A 46 2.79 -0.43 4.92
C GLN A 46 3.34 -1.55 4.04
N PRO A 47 2.64 -2.70 3.94
CA PRO A 47 2.94 -3.71 2.95
C PRO A 47 2.63 -3.23 1.52
N VAL A 48 3.29 -3.83 0.54
CA VAL A 48 2.98 -3.67 -0.89
C VAL A 48 2.21 -4.89 -1.40
N ALA A 49 2.16 -5.10 -2.71
CA ALA A 49 1.64 -6.34 -3.29
C ALA A 49 2.26 -7.54 -2.55
N MET A 50 1.43 -8.52 -2.20
CA MET A 50 1.81 -9.66 -1.38
C MET A 50 1.34 -10.93 -2.07
N ARG A 51 2.25 -11.91 -2.18
CA ARG A 51 1.95 -13.23 -2.72
C ARG A 51 1.26 -14.06 -1.65
N MET A 52 -0.06 -14.01 -1.66
CA MET A 52 -0.91 -14.85 -0.81
C MET A 52 -0.76 -16.32 -1.20
N ASP A 53 -0.88 -17.24 -0.25
CA ASP A 53 -0.94 -18.67 -0.54
C ASP A 53 -2.41 -19.11 -0.68
N ARG A 54 -3.01 -18.81 -1.84
CA ARG A 54 -4.41 -19.16 -2.16
C ARG A 54 -4.60 -19.39 -3.66
N PRO A 55 -5.58 -20.18 -4.12
CA PRO A 55 -5.79 -20.42 -5.54
C PRO A 55 -6.00 -19.14 -6.37
N GLU A 56 -6.55 -18.09 -5.76
CA GLU A 56 -6.88 -16.83 -6.45
C GLU A 56 -5.78 -15.74 -6.36
N VAL A 57 -4.49 -16.11 -6.22
CA VAL A 57 -3.41 -15.10 -6.21
C VAL A 57 -3.47 -14.27 -7.49
N GLY A 58 -3.64 -12.96 -7.30
CA GLY A 58 -3.75 -12.01 -8.40
C GLY A 58 -5.02 -12.12 -9.26
N SER A 59 -6.03 -12.87 -8.84
CA SER A 59 -7.34 -12.96 -9.53
C SER A 59 -8.55 -12.64 -8.62
N HIS A 60 -8.28 -12.16 -7.40
CA HIS A 60 -9.31 -11.78 -6.43
C HIS A 60 -10.09 -10.50 -6.79
N LEU A 61 -9.52 -9.62 -7.62
CA LEU A 61 -10.22 -8.46 -8.17
C LEU A 61 -10.83 -8.83 -9.51
N LYS A 62 -12.13 -8.52 -9.68
CA LYS A 62 -12.85 -8.71 -10.94
C LYS A 62 -13.35 -7.35 -11.45
N PRO A 63 -13.20 -7.06 -12.76
CA PRO A 63 -13.84 -5.91 -13.36
C PRO A 63 -15.37 -5.99 -13.21
N ALA A 64 -16.05 -4.85 -13.21
CA ALA A 64 -17.49 -4.80 -13.37
C ALA A 64 -17.92 -5.47 -14.70
N GLN A 65 -19.05 -6.18 -14.68
CA GLN A 65 -19.49 -7.05 -15.77
C GLN A 65 -19.63 -6.34 -17.13
N ASN A 66 -19.98 -5.06 -17.13
CA ASN A 66 -20.24 -4.28 -18.35
C ASN A 66 -19.06 -3.39 -18.78
N LEU A 67 -17.85 -3.63 -18.26
CA LEU A 67 -16.66 -2.89 -18.70
C LEU A 67 -16.16 -3.47 -20.04
N PRO A 68 -15.82 -2.61 -21.03
CA PRO A 68 -15.11 -3.06 -22.22
C PRO A 68 -13.84 -3.83 -21.86
N ALA A 69 -13.57 -4.94 -22.57
CA ALA A 69 -12.45 -5.82 -22.28
C ALA A 69 -11.07 -5.12 -22.42
N ASP A 70 -11.01 -4.08 -23.25
CA ASP A 70 -9.84 -3.24 -23.51
C ASP A 70 -9.77 -1.99 -22.59
N SER A 71 -10.64 -1.89 -21.59
CA SER A 71 -10.63 -0.75 -20.66
C SER A 71 -9.35 -0.68 -19.82
N ALA A 72 -8.96 0.54 -19.46
CA ALA A 72 -7.82 0.77 -18.56
C ALA A 72 -7.98 0.04 -17.21
N THR A 73 -9.23 -0.13 -16.72
CA THR A 73 -9.53 -0.91 -15.53
C THR A 73 -9.12 -2.38 -15.66
N HIS A 74 -9.36 -3.02 -16.82
CA HIS A 74 -8.93 -4.40 -17.06
C HIS A 74 -7.41 -4.52 -17.05
N ARG A 75 -6.70 -3.61 -17.72
CA ARG A 75 -5.22 -3.55 -17.71
C ARG A 75 -4.67 -3.37 -16.29
N MET A 76 -5.27 -2.46 -15.51
CA MET A 76 -4.86 -2.20 -14.14
C MET A 76 -5.05 -3.43 -13.24
N ILE A 77 -6.21 -4.10 -13.31
CA ILE A 77 -6.47 -5.33 -12.54
C ILE A 77 -5.49 -6.43 -12.93
N ALA A 78 -5.23 -6.62 -14.22
CA ALA A 78 -4.25 -7.60 -14.70
C ALA A 78 -2.85 -7.31 -14.15
N ARG A 79 -2.44 -6.03 -14.16
CA ARG A 79 -1.14 -5.59 -13.61
C ARG A 79 -1.03 -5.84 -12.10
N MET A 80 -2.03 -5.46 -11.32
CA MET A 80 -2.06 -5.76 -9.88
C MET A 80 -2.00 -7.27 -9.61
N GLY A 81 -2.63 -8.05 -10.49
CA GLY A 81 -2.58 -9.50 -10.44
C GLY A 81 -1.17 -10.05 -10.64
N GLN A 82 -0.45 -9.54 -11.64
CA GLN A 82 0.97 -9.86 -11.88
C GLN A 82 1.86 -9.42 -10.72
N ASP A 83 1.73 -8.17 -10.26
CA ASP A 83 2.51 -7.63 -9.14
C ASP A 83 2.31 -8.49 -7.87
N SER A 84 1.12 -9.03 -7.64
CA SER A 84 0.85 -9.93 -6.50
C SER A 84 1.51 -11.31 -6.65
N ARG A 85 1.58 -11.85 -7.88
CA ARG A 85 2.22 -13.16 -8.14
C ARG A 85 3.73 -13.09 -8.07
N GLU A 86 4.30 -11.99 -8.56
CA GLU A 86 5.74 -11.74 -8.61
C GLU A 86 6.30 -11.14 -7.32
N SER A 87 5.44 -10.75 -6.37
CA SER A 87 5.87 -10.20 -5.10
C SER A 87 6.73 -11.19 -4.32
N GLY A 88 7.86 -10.70 -3.81
CA GLY A 88 8.68 -11.41 -2.83
C GLY A 88 8.12 -11.37 -1.41
N LEU A 89 7.10 -10.55 -1.15
CA LEU A 89 6.46 -10.42 0.14
C LEU A 89 5.39 -11.50 0.31
N THR A 90 5.42 -12.22 1.43
CA THR A 90 4.44 -13.26 1.77
C THR A 90 3.69 -12.91 3.07
N PRO A 91 2.51 -13.52 3.33
CA PRO A 91 1.81 -13.34 4.60
C PRO A 91 2.70 -13.65 5.82
N GLN A 92 3.51 -14.70 5.71
CA GLN A 92 4.47 -15.08 6.75
C GLN A 92 5.52 -13.99 6.99
N ALA A 93 6.11 -13.43 5.92
CA ALA A 93 7.08 -12.34 6.05
C ALA A 93 6.45 -11.07 6.66
N VAL A 94 5.18 -10.77 6.36
CA VAL A 94 4.43 -9.67 7.00
C VAL A 94 4.20 -9.95 8.47
N ALA A 95 3.80 -11.17 8.84
CA ALA A 95 3.60 -11.56 10.24
C ALA A 95 4.91 -11.47 11.05
N GLU A 96 6.02 -11.94 10.50
CA GLU A 96 7.35 -11.84 11.12
C GLU A 96 7.79 -10.39 11.30
N GLU A 97 7.49 -9.50 10.34
CA GLU A 97 7.78 -8.08 10.49
C GLU A 97 6.92 -7.43 11.58
N ILE A 98 5.63 -7.78 11.66
CA ILE A 98 4.75 -7.30 12.73
C ILE A 98 5.30 -7.74 14.10
N GLN A 99 5.67 -9.00 14.24
CA GLN A 99 6.28 -9.52 15.47
C GLN A 99 7.56 -8.75 15.81
N ARG A 100 8.44 -8.54 14.83
CA ARG A 100 9.67 -7.77 15.03
C ARG A 100 9.39 -6.36 15.53
N VAL A 101 8.41 -5.66 14.94
CA VAL A 101 8.01 -4.31 15.34
C VAL A 101 7.44 -4.28 16.76
N ILE A 102 6.64 -5.27 17.14
CA ILE A 102 6.09 -5.37 18.49
C ILE A 102 7.21 -5.49 19.54
N LEU A 103 8.28 -6.21 19.21
CA LEU A 103 9.42 -6.44 20.10
C LEU A 103 10.43 -5.28 20.15
N LEU A 104 10.23 -4.20 19.40
CA LEU A 104 11.11 -3.02 19.49
C LEU A 104 10.84 -2.22 20.76
N ASP A 105 11.92 -1.82 21.43
CA ASP A 105 11.89 -0.88 22.55
C ASP A 105 11.26 0.46 22.13
N LYS A 106 11.65 0.96 20.95
CA LYS A 106 11.13 2.19 20.36
C LYS A 106 10.47 1.89 19.02
N LYS A 107 9.15 1.95 19.00
CA LYS A 107 8.36 1.62 17.81
C LYS A 107 8.29 2.82 16.86
N PRO A 108 8.54 2.62 15.55
CA PRO A 108 8.44 3.69 14.57
C PRO A 108 6.96 3.98 14.25
N LEU A 109 6.62 5.23 13.92
CA LEU A 109 5.29 5.56 13.42
C LEU A 109 4.94 4.78 12.14
N ARG A 110 5.89 4.59 11.23
CA ARG A 110 5.69 3.89 9.94
C ARG A 110 6.71 2.79 9.72
N ARG A 111 6.24 1.64 9.24
CA ARG A 111 7.08 0.51 8.80
C ARG A 111 6.75 0.14 7.34
N PRO A 112 7.38 0.79 6.35
CA PRO A 112 7.28 0.39 4.96
C PRO A 112 8.00 -0.93 4.71
N MET A 113 7.35 -1.80 3.93
CA MET A 113 7.90 -3.10 3.55
C MET A 113 8.21 -3.13 2.05
N ASP A 114 9.27 -3.87 1.69
CA ASP A 114 9.70 -4.05 0.29
C ASP A 114 9.86 -2.71 -0.46
N ARG A 115 9.37 -2.59 -1.71
CA ARG A 115 9.49 -1.41 -2.59
C ARG A 115 8.90 -0.11 -2.00
N ALA A 116 8.04 -0.18 -1.00
CA ALA A 116 7.49 1.01 -0.33
C ALA A 116 8.57 1.83 0.41
N LYS A 117 9.70 1.21 0.77
CA LYS A 117 10.80 1.90 1.47
C LYS A 117 11.39 3.04 0.63
N ALA A 118 11.55 2.86 -0.68
CA ALA A 118 12.09 3.91 -1.55
C ALA A 118 11.04 4.98 -1.89
N LEU A 119 9.77 4.57 -2.07
CA LEU A 119 8.72 5.48 -2.53
C LEU A 119 8.24 6.46 -1.45
N THR A 120 8.35 6.09 -0.17
CA THR A 120 8.09 7.00 0.95
C THR A 120 9.01 8.22 0.93
N TRP A 121 10.28 8.04 0.55
CA TRP A 121 11.25 9.14 0.41
C TRP A 121 10.98 9.98 -0.84
N VAL A 122 10.66 9.34 -1.96
CA VAL A 122 10.36 10.04 -3.22
C VAL A 122 9.15 10.96 -3.05
N LYS A 123 8.03 10.48 -2.48
CA LYS A 123 6.83 11.34 -2.30
C LYS A 123 7.11 12.57 -1.44
N ARG A 124 7.94 12.46 -0.40
CA ARG A 124 8.21 13.57 0.52
C ARG A 124 8.92 14.75 -0.15
N LEU A 125 9.63 14.52 -1.24
CA LEU A 125 10.49 15.52 -1.89
C LEU A 125 10.14 15.75 -3.36
N ALA A 126 9.36 14.87 -3.99
CA ALA A 126 9.03 14.96 -5.40
C ALA A 126 8.01 16.09 -5.66
N PRO A 127 8.29 16.97 -6.63
CA PRO A 127 7.29 17.91 -7.15
C PRO A 127 6.07 17.15 -7.70
N GLN A 128 4.90 17.79 -7.65
CA GLN A 128 3.65 17.20 -8.14
C GLN A 128 3.77 16.69 -9.59
N ALA A 129 4.46 17.43 -10.47
CA ALA A 129 4.69 17.03 -11.86
C ALA A 129 5.44 15.69 -12.00
N VAL A 130 6.35 15.36 -11.08
CA VAL A 130 7.05 14.07 -11.07
C VAL A 130 6.07 12.95 -10.68
N ILE A 131 5.22 13.21 -9.68
CA ILE A 131 4.17 12.28 -9.25
C ILE A 131 3.20 12.04 -10.41
N ASP A 132 2.74 13.09 -11.09
CA ASP A 132 1.82 12.99 -12.22
C ASP A 132 2.42 12.16 -13.36
N ARG A 133 3.71 12.34 -13.65
CA ARG A 133 4.43 11.54 -14.66
C ARG A 133 4.55 10.07 -14.26
N MET A 134 4.79 9.78 -12.98
CA MET A 134 4.80 8.41 -12.47
C MET A 134 3.42 7.76 -12.60
N ILE A 135 2.35 8.48 -12.26
CA ILE A 135 0.97 8.00 -12.38
C ILE A 135 0.59 7.78 -13.86
N ALA A 136 0.98 8.69 -14.76
CA ALA A 136 0.77 8.52 -16.20
C ALA A 136 1.46 7.25 -16.73
N GLY A 137 2.68 6.95 -16.26
CA GLY A 137 3.38 5.71 -16.59
C GLY A 137 2.64 4.43 -16.16
N LEU A 138 1.92 4.47 -15.02
CA LEU A 138 1.11 3.34 -14.56
C LEU A 138 -0.15 3.10 -15.41
N LEU A 139 -0.65 4.14 -16.07
CA LEU A 139 -1.81 4.06 -16.96
C LEU A 139 -1.46 3.52 -18.36
N GLY A 140 -0.17 3.32 -18.65
CA GLY A 140 0.31 2.89 -19.97
C GLY A 140 0.22 4.01 -20.98
N GLY A 141 1.00 5.08 -20.75
CA GLY A 141 1.04 6.28 -21.58
C GLY A 141 1.10 6.04 -23.09
#